data_AF-A0A2R5H0C6-F1
#
_entry.id   AF-A0A2R5H0C6-F1
#
_cell.length_a   1.000
_cell.length_b   1.000
_cell.length_c   1.000
_cell.angle_alpha   90.00
_cell.angle_beta   90.00
_cell.angle_gamma   90.00
#
_symmetry.space_group_name_H-M   'P 1'
#
loop_
_entity.id
_entity.type
_entity.pdbx_description
1 polymer ?
#
loop_
_entity_poly.entity_id
_entity_poly.type
_entity_poly.pdbx_seq_one_letter_code
_entity_poly.pdbx_strand_id
1 'polypeptide(L)'
;MPRRSEDRASADRRSVDSAFSIASPVDAVPAVVILPRSDSDVAREVALGESAESVVRTHHTHDETYAERLQREALEEEQRRRERERIMAEGDRSLAAAMHQADLDDMYTQVAAFDRAHEGEVFARDEDHTPWFSRCTAVVLIIVMIAEVGVNGWKLEDYQVNPLLGPSVETLSKMGAKDTSLILEGEFYRIFTPIILHAGFVHLLFNLLALYNIGFSMERDFGSLKISIIFIGSGIFGVLLSAIFLPQQLSVGASGALFGLFGAAWSDLLHNWSLYGNSAKWVLLQLVLATIFNLGLGLLPYLDNFAHFGGFCCGLFLGFTLLVQKRYNIWGDLQQRKTYQVVVQSLALVILPILFVVLTLVLYLDVNVADSCDWCSYISCVPLPIGASEEDLWWEC
;
A
#
# COMPACT_ATOMS: atom_id res chain seq x y z
N MET A 1 -13.89 -55.90 -59.79
CA MET A 1 -15.05 -55.57 -60.64
C MET A 1 -16.25 -55.26 -59.75
N PRO A 2 -17.08 -54.26 -60.11
CA PRO A 2 -17.22 -53.05 -59.29
C PRO A 2 -18.68 -52.58 -59.10
N ARG A 3 -18.89 -51.50 -58.34
CA ARG A 3 -19.78 -50.33 -58.63
C ARG A 3 -19.61 -49.30 -57.48
N ARG A 4 -18.98 -48.13 -57.72
CA ARG A 4 -19.53 -46.85 -58.26
C ARG A 4 -20.54 -46.21 -57.30
N SER A 5 -20.46 -44.94 -56.91
CA SER A 5 -20.11 -43.68 -57.66
C SER A 5 -19.63 -42.59 -56.65
N GLU A 6 -18.62 -41.74 -56.92
CA GLU A 6 -18.65 -40.49 -57.75
C GLU A 6 -19.86 -39.59 -57.39
N ASP A 7 -19.78 -38.27 -57.13
CA ASP A 7 -18.82 -37.25 -57.55
C ASP A 7 -19.06 -35.92 -56.78
N ARG A 8 -17.98 -35.17 -56.57
CA ARG A 8 -17.77 -33.70 -56.69
C ARG A 8 -18.79 -32.66 -56.16
N ALA A 9 -18.27 -31.73 -55.35
CA ALA A 9 -18.21 -30.31 -55.76
C ALA A 9 -17.13 -29.54 -54.97
N SER A 10 -16.27 -28.86 -55.72
CA SER A 10 -15.18 -27.97 -55.29
C SER A 10 -15.57 -26.50 -55.45
N ALA A 11 -15.22 -25.64 -54.48
CA ALA A 11 -14.85 -24.21 -54.65
C ALA A 11 -14.56 -23.63 -53.24
N ASP A 12 -13.30 -23.44 -52.84
CA ASP A 12 -12.46 -22.25 -53.04
C ASP A 12 -12.98 -20.96 -52.33
N ARG A 13 -12.47 -20.65 -51.12
CA ARG A 13 -11.64 -19.44 -50.82
C ARG A 13 -11.52 -19.10 -49.33
N ARG A 14 -10.24 -18.95 -48.92
CA ARG A 14 -9.66 -17.94 -48.00
C ARG A 14 -9.87 -18.05 -46.48
N SER A 15 -8.74 -18.34 -45.82
CA SER A 15 -8.15 -17.68 -44.64
C SER A 15 -9.04 -17.45 -43.41
N VAL A 16 -8.73 -18.11 -42.30
CA VAL A 16 -8.10 -17.51 -41.10
C VAL A 16 -7.44 -18.65 -40.31
N ASP A 17 -6.12 -18.72 -40.34
CA ASP A 17 -5.34 -19.42 -39.32
C ASP A 17 -5.51 -18.65 -38.00
N SER A 18 -5.98 -19.30 -36.94
CA SER A 18 -5.73 -18.83 -35.58
C SER A 18 -5.26 -20.00 -34.73
N ALA A 19 -3.97 -19.98 -34.45
CA ALA A 19 -3.28 -20.89 -33.56
C ALA A 19 -3.80 -20.71 -32.13
N PHE A 20 -4.29 -21.81 -31.55
CA PHE A 20 -4.41 -21.98 -30.12
C PHE A 20 -3.00 -22.09 -29.54
N SER A 21 -2.45 -20.98 -29.06
CA SER A 21 -1.22 -20.98 -28.25
C SER A 21 -1.61 -20.99 -26.78
N ILE A 22 -1.31 -22.10 -26.13
CA ILE A 22 -1.37 -22.30 -24.68
C ILE A 22 -0.34 -21.35 -24.05
N ALA A 23 -0.80 -20.30 -23.37
CA ALA A 23 0.03 -19.45 -22.52
C ALA A 23 0.12 -20.05 -21.11
N SER A 24 1.32 -20.05 -20.55
CA SER A 24 1.68 -20.64 -19.25
C SER A 24 1.01 -19.93 -18.06
N PRO A 25 0.79 -20.62 -16.92
CA PRO A 25 0.10 -20.09 -15.75
C PRO A 25 1.03 -19.26 -14.84
N VAL A 26 1.68 -18.23 -15.38
CA VAL A 26 2.57 -17.33 -14.60
C VAL A 26 1.97 -15.91 -14.44
N ASP A 27 0.85 -15.63 -15.10
CA ASP A 27 0.22 -14.29 -15.11
C ASP A 27 -0.89 -14.09 -14.04
N ALA A 28 -1.02 -14.99 -13.06
CA ALA A 28 -2.15 -15.01 -12.11
C ALA A 28 -1.80 -14.55 -10.68
N VAL A 29 -0.75 -13.75 -10.48
CA VAL A 29 -0.54 -13.04 -9.21
C VAL A 29 -0.94 -11.58 -9.43
N PRO A 30 -2.03 -11.07 -8.82
CA PRO A 30 -2.27 -9.64 -8.80
C PRO A 30 -1.21 -9.02 -7.88
N ALA A 31 -0.07 -8.65 -8.47
CA ALA A 31 0.83 -7.73 -7.81
C ALA A 31 0.02 -6.46 -7.52
N VAL A 32 -0.14 -6.12 -6.24
CA VAL A 32 -0.61 -4.80 -5.82
C VAL A 32 0.50 -3.82 -6.20
N VAL A 33 0.53 -3.46 -7.48
CA VAL A 33 1.35 -2.38 -7.99
C VAL A 33 0.64 -1.10 -7.55
N ILE A 34 1.05 -0.58 -6.40
CA ILE A 34 0.89 0.86 -6.15
C ILE A 34 1.84 1.51 -7.15
N LEU A 35 1.31 1.86 -8.32
CA LEU A 35 2.08 2.52 -9.37
C LEU A 35 2.72 3.79 -8.78
N PRO A 36 4.04 3.98 -8.91
CA PRO A 36 4.56 5.34 -8.92
C PRO A 36 3.89 6.04 -10.11
N ARG A 37 3.37 7.26 -9.88
CA ARG A 37 2.75 8.07 -10.94
C ARG A 37 3.67 8.11 -12.15
N SER A 38 3.12 7.81 -13.32
CA SER A 38 3.81 7.93 -14.59
C SER A 38 4.05 9.41 -14.91
N ASP A 39 5.32 9.81 -14.98
CA ASP A 39 5.79 11.10 -15.52
C ASP A 39 5.60 11.19 -17.05
N SER A 40 4.50 10.70 -17.60
CA SER A 40 4.35 10.49 -19.05
C SER A 40 3.36 11.41 -19.78
N ASP A 41 2.85 12.47 -19.13
CA ASP A 41 2.02 13.47 -19.82
C ASP A 41 2.58 14.91 -19.80
N VAL A 42 3.73 15.15 -19.18
CA VAL A 42 4.38 16.49 -19.18
C VAL A 42 5.45 16.64 -20.28
N ALA A 43 5.90 15.54 -20.89
CA ALA A 43 7.01 15.56 -21.85
C ALA A 43 6.62 15.89 -23.31
N ARG A 44 5.49 16.57 -23.56
CA ARG A 44 5.04 16.85 -24.94
C ARG A 44 4.76 18.32 -25.31
N GLU A 45 5.17 19.27 -24.48
CA GLU A 45 5.03 20.70 -24.81
C GLU A 45 6.28 21.59 -24.56
N VAL A 46 7.47 20.99 -24.48
CA VAL A 46 8.75 21.75 -24.42
C VAL A 46 9.44 21.87 -25.79
N ALA A 47 8.86 21.30 -26.84
CA ALA A 47 9.33 21.54 -28.20
C ALA A 47 8.63 22.78 -28.77
N LEU A 48 9.19 23.97 -28.52
CA LEU A 48 9.31 25.11 -29.45
C LEU A 48 9.65 26.40 -28.67
N GLY A 49 10.91 26.83 -28.75
CA GLY A 49 11.23 28.27 -28.65
C GLY A 49 12.22 28.71 -27.57
N GLU A 50 13.39 28.09 -27.45
CA GLU A 50 14.55 28.77 -26.87
C GLU A 50 15.42 29.37 -27.98
N SER A 51 15.52 30.70 -28.00
CA SER A 51 16.72 31.40 -28.45
C SER A 51 17.07 32.45 -27.40
N ALA A 52 17.81 32.02 -26.39
CA ALA A 52 18.52 32.92 -25.49
C ALA A 52 19.92 33.15 -26.07
N GLU A 53 20.17 34.31 -26.66
CA GLU A 53 21.53 34.79 -26.86
C GLU A 53 21.59 36.33 -26.81
N SER A 54 22.50 36.83 -25.97
CA SER A 54 22.98 38.21 -25.86
C SER A 54 21.99 39.22 -25.23
N VAL A 55 22.35 40.07 -24.26
CA VAL A 55 23.54 40.93 -24.15
C VAL A 55 23.74 41.33 -22.68
N VAL A 56 24.96 41.14 -22.17
CA VAL A 56 25.54 41.93 -21.06
C VAL A 56 26.46 42.99 -21.68
N ARG A 57 26.26 44.27 -21.29
CA ARG A 57 27.14 45.48 -21.33
C ARG A 57 26.19 46.71 -21.33
N THR A 58 26.35 47.81 -20.61
CA THR A 58 27.50 48.49 -20.00
C THR A 58 27.02 49.66 -19.13
N HIS A 59 27.80 49.97 -18.09
CA HIS A 59 28.02 51.21 -17.32
C HIS A 59 27.20 52.51 -17.49
N HIS A 60 26.88 53.08 -16.32
CA HIS A 60 26.86 54.50 -15.88
C HIS A 60 26.44 55.61 -16.86
N THR A 61 25.35 56.33 -16.52
CA THR A 61 25.34 57.71 -15.96
C THR A 61 23.90 58.22 -15.90
N HIS A 62 23.38 58.54 -14.72
CA HIS A 62 22.50 59.69 -14.44
C HIS A 62 22.09 59.64 -12.96
N ASP A 63 22.54 60.63 -12.20
CA ASP A 63 22.15 60.86 -10.80
C ASP A 63 20.73 61.43 -10.79
N GLU A 64 19.72 60.57 -10.91
CA GLU A 64 18.31 60.93 -10.73
C GLU A 64 18.00 60.81 -9.23
N THR A 65 17.74 61.95 -8.58
CA THR A 65 17.42 61.97 -7.15
C THR A 65 16.11 61.21 -6.90
N TYR A 66 15.97 60.58 -5.74
CA TYR A 66 14.77 59.80 -5.39
C TYR A 66 13.47 60.61 -5.54
N ALA A 67 13.52 61.93 -5.32
CA ALA A 67 12.40 62.83 -5.50
C ALA A 67 11.98 63.01 -6.96
N GLU A 68 12.93 63.06 -7.90
CA GLU A 68 12.65 63.14 -9.34
C GLU A 68 12.05 61.83 -9.86
N ARG A 69 12.49 60.69 -9.31
CA ARG A 69 11.94 59.37 -9.62
C ARG A 69 10.47 59.27 -9.19
N LEU A 70 10.16 59.74 -7.98
CA LEU A 70 8.79 59.80 -7.45
C LEU A 70 7.89 60.75 -8.24
N GLN A 71 8.41 61.91 -8.66
CA GLN A 71 7.65 62.85 -9.50
C GLN A 71 7.38 62.28 -10.89
N ARG A 72 8.33 61.55 -11.48
CA ARG A 72 8.14 60.90 -12.77
C ARG A 72 7.11 59.77 -12.68
N GLU A 73 7.19 58.95 -11.64
CA GLU A 73 6.20 57.89 -11.38
C GLU A 73 4.79 58.47 -11.15
N ALA A 74 4.67 59.55 -10.37
CA ALA A 74 3.38 60.23 -10.15
C ALA A 74 2.80 60.83 -11.45
N LEU A 75 3.64 61.40 -12.31
CA LEU A 75 3.23 61.97 -13.60
C LEU A 75 2.80 60.86 -14.58
N GLU A 76 3.53 59.75 -14.63
CA GLU A 76 3.19 58.58 -15.44
C GLU A 76 1.89 57.91 -14.95
N GLU A 77 1.63 57.91 -13.65
CA GLU A 77 0.41 57.36 -13.06
C GLU A 77 -0.80 58.27 -13.34
N GLU A 78 -0.63 59.58 -13.30
CA GLU A 78 -1.68 60.54 -13.69
C GLU A 78 -1.99 60.47 -15.19
N GLN A 79 -0.97 60.29 -16.04
CA GLN A 79 -1.18 60.05 -17.48
C GLN A 79 -1.91 58.74 -17.75
N ARG A 80 -1.52 57.64 -17.07
CA ARG A 80 -2.24 56.36 -17.15
C ARG A 80 -3.68 56.47 -16.67
N ARG A 81 -3.94 57.27 -15.64
CA ARG A 81 -5.30 57.51 -15.14
C ARG A 81 -6.15 58.28 -16.14
N ARG A 82 -5.60 59.33 -16.77
CA ARG A 82 -6.31 60.09 -17.81
C ARG A 82 -6.56 59.26 -19.07
N GLU A 83 -5.61 58.40 -19.45
CA GLU A 83 -5.79 57.44 -20.55
C GLU A 83 -6.92 56.44 -20.24
N ARG A 84 -6.98 55.91 -19.00
CA ARG A 84 -8.07 55.03 -18.53
C ARG A 84 -9.42 55.75 -18.54
N GLU A 85 -9.48 57.00 -18.07
CA GLU A 85 -10.71 57.81 -18.10
C GLU A 85 -11.16 58.08 -19.55
N ARG A 86 -10.22 58.23 -20.50
CA ARG A 86 -10.49 58.40 -21.94
C ARG A 86 -10.98 57.10 -22.59
N ILE A 87 -10.35 55.96 -22.27
CA ILE A 87 -10.75 54.63 -22.74
C ILE A 87 -12.12 54.23 -22.19
N MET A 88 -12.43 54.57 -20.94
CA MET A 88 -13.75 54.38 -20.32
C MET A 88 -14.83 55.25 -20.96
N ALA A 89 -14.47 56.44 -21.47
CA ALA A 89 -15.39 57.33 -22.17
C ALA A 89 -15.69 56.90 -23.62
N GLU A 90 -14.82 56.10 -24.26
CA GLU A 90 -14.93 55.71 -25.68
C GLU A 90 -15.38 54.25 -25.92
N GLY A 91 -15.42 53.38 -24.90
CA GLY A 91 -15.32 51.93 -25.12
C GLY A 91 -16.53 51.04 -24.81
N ASP A 92 -17.68 51.20 -25.48
CA ASP A 92 -18.86 50.32 -25.28
C ASP A 92 -18.79 48.96 -26.03
N ARG A 93 -17.64 48.62 -26.65
CA ARG A 93 -17.44 47.33 -27.36
C ARG A 93 -16.16 46.59 -27.03
N SER A 94 -15.10 47.30 -26.64
CA SER A 94 -13.87 46.68 -26.12
C SER A 94 -14.01 46.22 -24.68
N LEU A 95 -14.90 46.85 -23.89
CA LEU A 95 -15.19 46.49 -22.50
C LEU A 95 -15.80 45.09 -22.38
N ALA A 96 -16.68 44.68 -23.30
CA ALA A 96 -17.24 43.34 -23.31
C ALA A 96 -16.18 42.25 -23.61
N ALA A 97 -15.24 42.54 -24.51
CA ALA A 97 -14.12 41.64 -24.82
C ALA A 97 -13.09 41.60 -23.68
N ALA A 98 -12.79 42.75 -23.05
CA ALA A 98 -11.88 42.84 -21.91
C ALA A 98 -12.47 42.25 -20.62
N MET A 99 -13.79 42.37 -20.39
CA MET A 99 -14.49 41.68 -19.30
C MET A 99 -14.49 40.17 -19.53
N HIS A 100 -14.70 39.72 -20.77
CA HIS A 100 -14.61 38.29 -21.09
C HIS A 100 -13.19 37.75 -20.94
N GLN A 101 -12.18 38.53 -21.33
CA GLN A 101 -10.77 38.21 -21.14
C GLN A 101 -10.39 38.21 -19.65
N ALA A 102 -10.90 39.16 -18.85
CA ALA A 102 -10.66 39.23 -17.42
C ALA A 102 -11.35 38.08 -16.66
N ASP A 103 -12.55 37.65 -17.08
CA ASP A 103 -13.21 36.45 -16.54
C ASP A 103 -12.45 35.17 -16.93
N LEU A 104 -11.89 35.09 -18.13
CA LEU A 104 -11.04 33.99 -18.55
C LEU A 104 -9.71 33.98 -17.80
N ASP A 105 -9.07 35.15 -17.62
CA ASP A 105 -7.84 35.28 -16.84
C ASP A 105 -8.08 35.00 -15.35
N ASP A 106 -9.22 35.40 -14.78
CA ASP A 106 -9.60 35.03 -13.41
C ASP A 106 -9.87 33.52 -13.30
N MET A 107 -10.57 32.92 -14.28
CA MET A 107 -10.77 31.47 -14.34
C MET A 107 -9.43 30.73 -14.49
N TYR A 108 -8.52 31.17 -15.36
CA TYR A 108 -7.18 30.60 -15.52
C TYR A 108 -6.32 30.84 -14.29
N THR A 109 -6.47 31.96 -13.59
CA THR A 109 -5.77 32.25 -12.33
C THR A 109 -6.31 31.39 -11.20
N GLN A 110 -7.62 31.14 -11.15
CA GLN A 110 -8.26 30.22 -10.22
C GLN A 110 -7.91 28.76 -10.52
N VAL A 111 -7.83 28.36 -11.79
CA VAL A 111 -7.34 27.03 -12.21
C VAL A 111 -5.86 26.89 -11.91
N ALA A 112 -5.02 27.89 -12.18
CA ALA A 112 -3.60 27.88 -11.83
C ALA A 112 -3.36 27.99 -10.32
N ALA A 113 -4.27 28.60 -9.55
CA ALA A 113 -4.24 28.60 -8.09
C ALA A 113 -4.75 27.26 -7.53
N PHE A 114 -5.72 26.62 -8.19
CA PHE A 114 -6.19 25.27 -7.90
C PHE A 114 -5.13 24.22 -8.20
N ASP A 115 -4.43 24.34 -9.33
CA ASP A 115 -3.31 23.50 -9.74
C ASP A 115 -2.10 23.74 -8.82
N ARG A 116 -1.77 24.99 -8.47
CA ARG A 116 -0.72 25.26 -7.46
C ARG A 116 -1.09 24.81 -6.05
N ALA A 117 -2.37 24.85 -5.68
CA ALA A 117 -2.86 24.30 -4.41
C ALA A 117 -2.85 22.77 -4.43
N HIS A 118 -3.16 22.13 -5.56
CA HIS A 118 -3.08 20.68 -5.73
C HIS A 118 -1.63 20.19 -5.84
N GLU A 119 -0.74 20.95 -6.48
CA GLU A 119 0.70 20.70 -6.46
C GLU A 119 1.23 20.86 -5.02
N GLY A 120 0.83 21.91 -4.30
CA GLY A 120 1.18 22.11 -2.89
C GLY A 120 0.65 21.03 -1.94
N GLU A 121 -0.52 20.44 -2.21
CA GLU A 121 -1.05 19.28 -1.47
C GLU A 121 -0.36 17.96 -1.82
N VAL A 122 0.21 17.84 -3.03
CA VAL A 122 1.00 16.67 -3.47
C VAL A 122 2.46 16.74 -2.97
N PHE A 123 3.02 17.94 -2.78
CA PHE A 123 4.42 18.16 -2.39
C PHE A 123 4.69 18.24 -0.87
N ALA A 124 3.71 18.13 0.01
CA ALA A 124 3.96 18.01 1.46
C ALA A 124 4.50 16.62 1.89
N ARG A 125 5.25 15.95 1.00
CA ARG A 125 5.82 14.60 1.14
C ARG A 125 7.35 14.62 1.06
N ASP A 126 7.98 15.71 1.48
CA ASP A 126 9.39 16.04 1.20
C ASP A 126 10.45 15.34 2.08
N GLU A 127 10.07 14.36 2.90
CA GLU A 127 11.05 13.45 3.53
C GLU A 127 10.94 12.07 2.89
N ASP A 128 11.63 11.88 1.76
CA ASP A 128 11.76 10.58 1.11
C ASP A 128 12.60 9.67 2.04
N HIS A 129 11.94 8.94 2.93
CA HIS A 129 12.62 8.09 3.89
C HIS A 129 13.29 6.93 3.15
N THR A 130 14.58 6.76 3.36
CA THR A 130 15.26 5.55 2.89
C THR A 130 14.69 4.35 3.66
N PRO A 131 14.18 3.29 2.97
CA PRO A 131 13.46 2.20 3.63
C PRO A 131 14.42 1.19 4.28
N TRP A 132 15.14 1.63 5.31
CA TRP A 132 16.14 0.84 6.01
C TRP A 132 15.54 -0.34 6.76
N PHE A 133 14.38 -0.17 7.40
CA PHE A 133 13.72 -1.23 8.14
C PHE A 133 13.34 -2.38 7.20
N SER A 134 12.68 -2.09 6.07
CA SER A 134 12.28 -3.10 5.10
C SER A 134 13.47 -3.82 4.47
N ARG A 135 14.57 -3.10 4.16
CA ARG A 135 15.82 -3.71 3.68
C ARG A 135 16.45 -4.63 4.73
N CYS A 136 16.57 -4.17 5.96
CA CYS A 136 17.12 -4.96 7.07
C CYS A 136 16.26 -6.19 7.34
N THR A 137 14.94 -6.05 7.38
CA THR A 137 13.99 -7.15 7.53
C THR A 137 14.17 -8.17 6.41
N ALA A 138 14.19 -7.76 5.15
CA ALA A 138 14.41 -8.67 4.02
C ALA A 138 15.72 -9.48 4.17
N VAL A 139 16.82 -8.82 4.55
CA VAL A 139 18.11 -9.48 4.79
C VAL A 139 18.02 -10.47 5.95
N VAL A 140 17.38 -10.08 7.07
CA VAL A 140 17.19 -10.96 8.23
C VAL A 140 16.38 -12.20 7.84
N LEU A 141 15.27 -12.05 7.10
CA LEU A 141 14.45 -13.19 6.69
C LEU A 141 15.23 -14.17 5.81
N ILE A 142 16.08 -13.67 4.90
CA ILE A 142 16.94 -14.52 4.06
C ILE A 142 17.99 -15.24 4.91
N ILE A 143 18.65 -14.55 5.85
CA ILE A 143 19.65 -15.15 6.74
C ILE A 143 19.01 -16.24 7.61
N VAL A 144 17.83 -15.97 8.15
CA VAL A 144 17.10 -16.93 8.98
C VAL A 144 16.70 -18.15 8.16
N MET A 145 16.23 -18.00 6.92
CA MET A 145 15.97 -19.13 6.02
C MET A 145 17.21 -19.98 5.75
N ILE A 146 18.37 -19.35 5.54
CA ILE A 146 19.62 -20.10 5.40
C ILE A 146 19.96 -20.86 6.68
N ALA A 147 19.73 -20.24 7.86
CA ALA A 147 19.91 -20.89 9.14
C ALA A 147 18.93 -22.05 9.36
N GLU A 148 17.67 -21.92 8.96
CA GLU A 148 16.64 -22.97 9.00
C GLU A 148 17.09 -24.20 8.22
N VAL A 149 17.55 -24.01 6.99
CA VAL A 149 18.10 -25.09 6.16
C VAL A 149 19.36 -25.68 6.79
N GLY A 150 20.23 -24.85 7.39
CA GLY A 150 21.43 -25.30 8.10
C GLY A 150 21.12 -26.18 9.32
N VAL A 151 20.14 -25.79 10.13
CA VAL A 151 19.66 -26.58 11.28
C VAL A 151 18.98 -27.86 10.82
N ASN A 152 18.31 -27.85 9.65
CA ASN A 152 17.77 -29.04 8.99
C ASN A 152 18.85 -29.93 8.34
N GLY A 153 20.14 -29.70 8.64
CA GLY A 153 21.25 -30.51 8.11
C GLY A 153 21.53 -30.27 6.62
N TRP A 154 21.24 -29.07 6.11
CA TRP A 154 21.37 -28.67 4.71
C TRP A 154 20.53 -29.51 3.74
N LYS A 155 19.38 -30.00 4.22
CA LYS A 155 18.41 -30.75 3.43
C LYS A 155 17.05 -30.07 3.47
N LEU A 156 16.31 -30.21 2.38
CA LEU A 156 14.89 -29.85 2.32
C LEU A 156 14.07 -31.13 2.45
N GLU A 157 12.89 -31.02 3.03
CA GLU A 157 11.95 -32.13 3.06
C GLU A 157 11.45 -32.46 1.65
N ASP A 158 11.05 -33.72 1.46
CA ASP A 158 10.40 -34.14 0.22
C ASP A 158 9.13 -33.31 -0.03
N TYR A 159 8.84 -33.05 -1.31
CA TYR A 159 7.69 -32.23 -1.71
C TYR A 159 6.34 -32.74 -1.17
N GLN A 160 6.23 -34.05 -0.92
CA GLN A 160 5.03 -34.65 -0.33
C GLN A 160 4.86 -34.31 1.16
N VAL A 161 5.95 -33.98 1.85
CA VAL A 161 5.95 -33.63 3.28
C VAL A 161 5.88 -32.12 3.46
N ASN A 162 6.69 -31.37 2.72
CA ASN A 162 6.70 -29.91 2.73
C ASN A 162 6.67 -29.35 1.30
N PRO A 163 5.49 -29.02 0.77
CA PRO A 163 5.37 -28.49 -0.59
C PRO A 163 5.96 -27.09 -0.75
N LEU A 164 6.29 -26.40 0.35
CA LEU A 164 6.87 -25.05 0.35
C LEU A 164 8.39 -25.05 0.16
N LEU A 165 9.01 -26.23 -0.02
CA LEU A 165 10.45 -26.43 -0.21
C LEU A 165 11.24 -25.88 0.98
N GLY A 166 11.11 -26.53 2.14
CA GLY A 166 11.64 -26.02 3.40
C GLY A 166 12.11 -27.11 4.37
N PRO A 167 12.43 -26.70 5.61
CA PRO A 167 12.85 -27.61 6.67
C PRO A 167 11.69 -28.46 7.21
N SER A 168 12.01 -29.43 8.07
CA SER A 168 11.00 -30.19 8.80
C SER A 168 10.27 -29.34 9.84
N VAL A 169 9.07 -29.79 10.21
CA VAL A 169 8.27 -29.22 11.29
C VAL A 169 9.03 -29.29 12.63
N GLU A 170 9.81 -30.36 12.85
CA GLU A 170 10.67 -30.50 14.03
C GLU A 170 11.75 -29.41 14.10
N THR A 171 12.40 -29.12 12.96
CA THR A 171 13.38 -28.04 12.86
C THR A 171 12.75 -26.68 13.16
N LEU A 172 11.57 -26.39 12.59
CA LEU A 172 10.85 -25.14 12.86
C LEU A 172 10.47 -25.02 14.33
N SER A 173 9.93 -26.08 14.94
CA SER A 173 9.60 -26.10 16.37
C SER A 173 10.86 -25.87 17.22
N LYS A 174 11.98 -26.52 16.92
CA LYS A 174 13.26 -26.32 17.60
C LYS A 174 13.79 -24.89 17.48
N MET A 175 13.54 -24.21 16.37
CA MET A 175 13.99 -22.83 16.14
C MET A 175 13.05 -21.77 16.71
N GLY A 176 11.94 -22.15 17.32
CA GLY A 176 11.02 -21.23 17.97
C GLY A 176 9.78 -20.89 17.14
N ALA A 177 9.30 -21.81 16.31
CA ALA A 177 7.95 -21.69 15.74
C ALA A 177 6.90 -21.53 16.84
N LYS A 178 5.75 -20.93 16.49
CA LYS A 178 4.65 -20.78 17.44
C LYS A 178 4.18 -22.17 17.78
N ASP A 179 4.27 -22.51 19.06
CA ASP A 179 3.74 -23.74 19.65
C ASP A 179 3.06 -23.33 20.95
N THR A 180 1.73 -23.43 21.00
CA THR A 180 0.96 -22.93 22.14
C THR A 180 1.29 -23.68 23.42
N SER A 181 1.50 -25.00 23.35
CA SER A 181 1.84 -25.82 24.52
C SER A 181 3.16 -25.33 25.14
N LEU A 182 4.18 -25.12 24.32
CA LEU A 182 5.48 -24.64 24.79
C LEU A 182 5.45 -23.18 25.27
N ILE A 183 4.58 -22.33 24.68
CA ILE A 183 4.34 -20.97 25.19
C ILE A 183 3.79 -21.03 26.62
N LEU A 184 2.81 -21.90 26.88
CA LEU A 184 2.21 -22.08 28.21
C LEU A 184 3.19 -22.69 29.23
N GLU A 185 4.16 -23.47 28.77
CA GLU A 185 5.28 -23.97 29.59
C GLU A 185 6.35 -22.91 29.90
N GLY A 186 6.23 -21.70 29.35
CA GLY A 186 7.11 -20.57 29.66
C GLY A 186 8.06 -20.17 28.54
N GLU A 187 8.01 -20.78 27.36
CA GLU A 187 8.80 -20.40 26.18
C GLU A 187 8.23 -19.16 25.47
N PHE A 188 8.08 -18.05 26.20
CA PHE A 188 7.43 -16.82 25.71
C PHE A 188 8.09 -16.20 24.46
N TYR A 189 9.36 -16.54 24.18
CA TYR A 189 10.05 -16.10 22.98
C TYR A 189 9.35 -16.58 21.69
N ARG A 190 8.58 -17.68 21.75
CA ARG A 190 7.75 -18.23 20.67
C ARG A 190 6.59 -17.32 20.26
N ILE A 191 6.37 -16.21 20.95
CA ILE A 191 5.45 -15.16 20.50
C ILE A 191 6.14 -14.22 19.47
N PHE A 192 7.48 -14.17 19.49
CA PHE A 192 8.29 -13.23 18.69
C PHE A 192 9.04 -13.92 17.57
N THR A 193 9.70 -15.04 17.86
CA THR A 193 10.53 -15.79 16.91
C THR A 193 9.80 -16.26 15.65
N PRO A 194 8.49 -16.62 15.66
CA PRO A 194 7.82 -17.08 14.44
C PRO A 194 7.77 -16.04 13.33
N ILE A 195 7.82 -14.74 13.68
CA ILE A 195 7.71 -13.62 12.74
C ILE A 195 8.86 -13.62 11.71
N ILE A 196 10.02 -14.20 12.06
CA ILE A 196 11.20 -14.24 11.19
C ILE A 196 11.46 -15.63 10.57
N LEU A 197 10.82 -16.67 11.09
CA LEU A 197 10.91 -18.04 10.58
C LEU A 197 9.99 -18.22 9.37
N HIS A 198 10.32 -19.16 8.48
CA HIS A 198 9.56 -19.44 7.27
C HIS A 198 9.48 -20.94 6.99
N ALA A 199 8.29 -21.39 6.59
CA ALA A 199 8.05 -22.82 6.31
C ALA A 199 8.78 -23.36 5.07
N GLY A 200 9.33 -22.49 4.22
CA GLY A 200 10.08 -22.88 3.02
C GLY A 200 10.34 -21.72 2.07
N PHE A 201 11.13 -21.96 1.02
CA PHE A 201 11.54 -20.92 0.07
C PHE A 201 10.38 -20.25 -0.66
N VAL A 202 9.34 -21.02 -0.99
CA VAL A 202 8.13 -20.47 -1.63
C VAL A 202 7.45 -19.49 -0.69
N HIS A 203 7.34 -19.86 0.59
CA HIS A 203 6.74 -19.01 1.61
C HIS A 203 7.56 -17.72 1.84
N LEU A 204 8.89 -17.83 1.92
CA LEU A 204 9.77 -16.66 2.01
C LEU A 204 9.63 -15.73 0.81
N LEU A 205 9.58 -16.28 -0.41
CA LEU A 205 9.45 -15.49 -1.64
C LEU A 205 8.21 -14.61 -1.61
N PHE A 206 7.04 -15.17 -1.26
CA PHE A 206 5.80 -14.40 -1.18
C PHE A 206 5.86 -13.32 -0.08
N ASN A 207 6.48 -13.61 1.06
CA ASN A 207 6.68 -12.61 2.12
C ASN A 207 7.61 -11.48 1.67
N LEU A 208 8.70 -11.78 0.95
CA LEU A 208 9.61 -10.77 0.41
C LEU A 208 8.94 -9.91 -0.67
N LEU A 209 8.12 -10.52 -1.54
CA LEU A 209 7.33 -9.78 -2.53
C LEU A 209 6.30 -8.87 -1.86
N ALA A 210 5.60 -9.36 -0.84
CA ALA A 210 4.67 -8.54 -0.07
C ALA A 210 5.42 -7.41 0.66
N LEU A 211 6.54 -7.69 1.33
CA LEU A 211 7.38 -6.67 1.97
C LEU A 211 7.84 -5.61 0.98
N TYR A 212 8.26 -6.01 -0.23
CA TYR A 212 8.65 -5.09 -1.30
C TYR A 212 7.50 -4.18 -1.76
N ASN A 213 6.30 -4.74 -1.93
CA ASN A 213 5.15 -3.98 -2.42
C ASN A 213 4.58 -3.02 -1.36
N ILE A 214 4.32 -3.50 -0.14
CA ILE A 214 3.68 -2.68 0.90
C ILE A 214 4.66 -2.09 1.90
N GLY A 215 5.63 -2.88 2.37
CA GLY A 215 6.60 -2.43 3.39
C GLY A 215 7.45 -1.26 2.93
N PHE A 216 8.09 -1.40 1.77
CA PHE A 216 8.90 -0.30 1.22
C PHE A 216 8.07 0.93 0.90
N SER A 217 6.85 0.75 0.35
CA SER A 217 5.96 1.86 0.02
C SER A 217 5.58 2.65 1.27
N MET A 218 5.05 1.96 2.30
CA MET A 218 4.66 2.59 3.55
C MET A 218 5.85 3.18 4.32
N GLU A 219 7.03 2.57 4.24
CA GLU A 219 8.21 3.08 4.93
C GLU A 219 8.71 4.39 4.33
N ARG A 220 8.68 4.54 3.00
CA ARG A 220 8.99 5.83 2.35
C ARG A 220 8.01 6.91 2.81
N ASP A 221 6.73 6.57 2.88
CA ASP A 221 5.66 7.51 3.22
C ASP A 221 5.66 7.94 4.70
N PHE A 222 6.02 7.05 5.62
CA PHE A 222 5.81 7.27 7.06
C PHE A 222 7.07 7.18 7.93
N GLY A 223 8.17 6.67 7.36
CA GLY A 223 9.45 6.49 8.04
C GLY A 223 9.61 5.16 8.77
N SER A 224 10.86 4.73 8.90
CA SER A 224 11.25 3.40 9.44
C SER A 224 10.68 3.10 10.81
N LEU A 225 10.69 4.06 11.74
CA LEU A 225 10.25 3.84 13.13
C LEU A 225 8.77 3.46 13.22
N LYS A 226 7.90 4.17 12.49
CA LYS A 226 6.46 3.90 12.55
C LYS A 226 6.13 2.55 11.93
N ILE A 227 6.73 2.27 10.77
CA ILE A 227 6.54 0.99 10.08
C ILE A 227 7.12 -0.17 10.88
N SER A 228 8.26 0.00 11.57
CA SER A 228 8.80 -1.05 12.43
C SER A 228 7.88 -1.37 13.61
N ILE A 229 7.27 -0.35 14.23
CA ILE A 229 6.31 -0.54 15.33
C ILE A 229 5.07 -1.29 14.84
N ILE A 230 4.52 -0.88 13.69
CA ILE A 230 3.35 -1.55 13.09
C ILE A 230 3.68 -2.99 12.73
N PHE A 231 4.79 -3.24 12.03
CA PHE A 231 5.20 -4.57 11.61
C PHE A 231 5.40 -5.51 12.81
N ILE A 232 6.21 -5.11 13.79
CA ILE A 232 6.52 -5.95 14.95
C ILE A 232 5.27 -6.15 15.82
N GLY A 233 4.52 -5.07 16.09
CA GLY A 233 3.31 -5.13 16.90
C GLY A 233 2.22 -6.00 16.28
N SER A 234 2.00 -5.89 14.98
CA SER A 234 1.07 -6.75 14.24
C SER A 234 1.52 -8.20 14.19
N GLY A 235 2.82 -8.46 14.02
CA GLY A 235 3.36 -9.82 14.07
C GLY A 235 3.09 -10.49 15.42
N ILE A 236 3.42 -9.82 16.51
CA ILE A 236 3.19 -10.31 17.89
C ILE A 236 1.69 -10.57 18.12
N PHE A 237 0.85 -9.60 17.76
CA PHE A 237 -0.59 -9.71 17.95
C PHE A 237 -1.20 -10.84 17.11
N GLY A 238 -0.73 -11.01 15.87
CA GLY A 238 -1.12 -12.12 15.01
C GLY A 238 -0.74 -13.48 15.61
N VAL A 239 0.50 -13.63 16.09
CA VAL A 239 0.95 -14.86 16.76
C VAL A 239 0.12 -15.15 18.01
N LEU A 240 -0.21 -14.11 18.80
CA LEU A 240 -1.08 -14.24 19.98
C LEU A 240 -2.48 -14.75 19.60
N LEU A 241 -3.09 -14.18 18.56
CA LEU A 241 -4.42 -14.60 18.12
C LEU A 241 -4.38 -16.04 17.58
N SER A 242 -3.37 -16.38 16.79
CA SER A 242 -3.17 -17.75 16.31
C SER A 242 -2.92 -18.75 17.44
N ALA A 243 -2.19 -18.38 18.49
CA ALA A 243 -1.96 -19.26 19.63
C ALA A 243 -3.26 -19.63 20.37
N ILE A 244 -4.23 -18.71 20.39
CA ILE A 244 -5.53 -18.90 21.05
C ILE A 244 -6.49 -19.75 20.19
N PHE A 245 -6.58 -19.45 18.90
CA PHE A 245 -7.57 -20.06 18.01
C PHE A 245 -7.07 -21.31 17.28
N LEU A 246 -5.76 -21.48 17.14
CA LEU A 246 -5.10 -22.64 16.53
C LEU A 246 -4.01 -23.19 17.46
N PRO A 247 -4.36 -23.65 18.68
CA PRO A 247 -3.36 -24.05 19.67
C PRO A 247 -2.54 -25.27 19.25
N GLN A 248 -3.11 -26.13 18.40
CA GLN A 248 -2.46 -27.37 17.95
C GLN A 248 -1.65 -27.23 16.66
N GLN A 249 -1.71 -26.07 15.99
CA GLN A 249 -0.99 -25.85 14.74
C GLN A 249 0.29 -25.07 14.98
N LEU A 250 1.41 -25.61 14.51
CA LEU A 250 2.66 -24.89 14.44
C LEU A 250 2.56 -23.79 13.37
N SER A 251 2.99 -22.58 13.69
CA SER A 251 2.93 -21.43 12.77
C SER A 251 4.24 -20.66 12.73
N VAL A 252 4.59 -20.20 11.53
CA VAL A 252 5.76 -19.36 11.22
C VAL A 252 5.42 -18.43 10.07
N GLY A 253 6.12 -17.31 9.97
CA GLY A 253 6.04 -16.40 8.83
C GLY A 253 5.90 -14.95 9.24
N ALA A 254 6.45 -14.08 8.39
CA ALA A 254 6.28 -12.63 8.50
C ALA A 254 4.88 -12.15 8.08
N SER A 255 4.02 -13.05 7.56
CA SER A 255 2.78 -12.70 6.89
C SER A 255 1.80 -11.97 7.83
N GLY A 256 1.67 -12.38 9.09
CA GLY A 256 0.85 -11.65 10.07
C GLY A 256 1.29 -10.19 10.24
N ALA A 257 2.60 -9.93 10.28
CA ALA A 257 3.15 -8.57 10.32
C ALA A 257 2.87 -7.78 9.02
N LEU A 258 2.96 -8.44 7.86
CA LEU A 258 2.65 -7.84 6.55
C LEU A 258 1.16 -7.51 6.39
N PHE A 259 0.26 -8.39 6.86
CA PHE A 259 -1.16 -8.08 6.97
C PHE A 259 -1.43 -6.90 7.92
N GLY A 260 -0.58 -6.71 8.93
CA GLY A 260 -0.54 -5.48 9.72
C GLY A 260 -0.27 -4.23 8.92
N LEU A 261 0.68 -4.26 7.99
CA LEU A 261 0.91 -3.15 7.07
C LEU A 261 -0.31 -2.92 6.16
N PHE A 262 -0.99 -3.98 5.70
CA PHE A 262 -2.26 -3.83 4.98
C PHE A 262 -3.34 -3.16 5.83
N GLY A 263 -3.50 -3.55 7.09
CA GLY A 263 -4.41 -2.89 8.04
C GLY A 263 -4.04 -1.42 8.26
N ALA A 264 -2.75 -1.11 8.33
CA ALA A 264 -2.28 0.25 8.45
C ALA A 264 -2.55 1.08 7.19
N ALA A 265 -2.45 0.51 5.98
CA ALA A 265 -2.84 1.18 4.75
C ALA A 265 -4.34 1.51 4.71
N TRP A 266 -5.19 0.65 5.27
CA TRP A 266 -6.61 0.97 5.50
C TRP A 266 -6.79 2.16 6.43
N SER A 267 -6.07 2.18 7.55
CA SER A 267 -6.14 3.29 8.51
C SER A 267 -5.71 4.61 7.88
N ASP A 268 -4.67 4.58 7.03
CA ASP A 268 -4.14 5.72 6.32
C ASP A 268 -5.19 6.29 5.36
N LEU A 269 -5.78 5.44 4.50
CA LEU A 269 -6.84 5.85 3.59
C LEU A 269 -8.05 6.45 4.35
N LEU A 270 -8.45 5.87 5.47
CA LEU A 270 -9.60 6.34 6.26
C LEU A 270 -9.30 7.65 7.00
N HIS A 271 -8.12 7.81 7.60
CA HIS A 271 -7.72 9.05 8.26
C HIS A 271 -7.51 10.17 7.26
N ASN A 272 -6.88 9.85 6.13
CA ASN A 272 -6.36 10.80 5.17
C ASN A 272 -7.19 10.86 3.88
N TRP A 273 -8.42 10.33 3.89
CA TRP A 273 -9.34 10.26 2.74
C TRP A 273 -9.38 11.51 1.87
N SER A 274 -9.45 12.70 2.49
CA SER A 274 -9.53 13.96 1.74
C SER A 274 -8.27 14.29 0.95
N LEU A 275 -7.09 13.77 1.35
CA LEU A 275 -5.83 13.95 0.63
C LEU A 275 -5.77 13.11 -0.66
N TYR A 276 -6.56 12.03 -0.75
CA TYR A 276 -6.63 11.19 -1.94
C TYR A 276 -7.57 11.75 -3.02
N GLY A 277 -8.38 12.77 -2.69
CA GLY A 277 -9.32 13.40 -3.61
C GLY A 277 -10.17 12.39 -4.38
N ASN A 278 -10.20 12.52 -5.71
CA ASN A 278 -10.97 11.65 -6.60
C ASN A 278 -10.44 10.21 -6.69
N SER A 279 -9.18 9.97 -6.31
CA SER A 279 -8.56 8.65 -6.35
C SER A 279 -8.94 7.78 -5.16
N ALA A 280 -9.48 8.36 -4.07
CA ALA A 280 -9.79 7.65 -2.84
C ALA A 280 -10.68 6.42 -3.04
N LYS A 281 -11.69 6.52 -3.93
CA LYS A 281 -12.60 5.40 -4.25
C LYS A 281 -11.89 4.27 -4.98
N TRP A 282 -10.94 4.59 -5.86
CA TRP A 282 -10.14 3.59 -6.56
C TRP A 282 -9.16 2.90 -5.62
N VAL A 283 -8.49 3.65 -4.75
CA VAL A 283 -7.61 3.09 -3.71
C VAL A 283 -8.41 2.19 -2.76
N LEU A 284 -9.61 2.62 -2.35
CA LEU A 284 -10.52 1.80 -1.53
C LEU A 284 -10.86 0.48 -2.23
N LEU A 285 -11.23 0.53 -3.51
CA LEU A 285 -11.55 -0.68 -4.27
C LEU A 285 -10.36 -1.63 -4.33
N GLN A 286 -9.16 -1.12 -4.60
CA GLN A 286 -7.94 -1.92 -4.63
C GLN A 286 -7.65 -2.55 -3.26
N LEU A 287 -7.76 -1.79 -2.17
CA LEU A 287 -7.58 -2.31 -0.82
C LEU A 287 -8.62 -3.39 -0.48
N VAL A 288 -9.89 -3.20 -0.83
CA VAL A 288 -10.95 -4.20 -0.63
C VAL A 288 -10.63 -5.48 -1.39
N LEU A 289 -10.35 -5.38 -2.69
CA LEU A 289 -10.06 -6.55 -3.53
C LEU A 289 -8.79 -7.27 -3.04
N ALA A 290 -7.73 -6.53 -2.73
CA ALA A 290 -6.50 -7.09 -2.18
C ALA A 290 -6.73 -7.77 -0.83
N THR A 291 -7.55 -7.19 0.06
CA THR A 291 -7.85 -7.77 1.37
C THR A 291 -8.63 -9.08 1.22
N ILE A 292 -9.67 -9.09 0.37
CA ILE A 292 -10.46 -10.30 0.10
C ILE A 292 -9.59 -11.38 -0.53
N PHE A 293 -8.76 -11.02 -1.52
CA PHE A 293 -7.88 -11.96 -2.19
C PHE A 293 -6.86 -12.57 -1.22
N ASN A 294 -6.17 -11.75 -0.42
CA ASN A 294 -5.14 -12.24 0.50
C ASN A 294 -5.72 -13.06 1.67
N LEU A 295 -6.85 -12.64 2.26
CA LEU A 295 -7.53 -13.45 3.29
C LEU A 295 -8.12 -14.74 2.70
N GLY A 296 -8.60 -14.70 1.45
CA GLY A 296 -9.07 -15.87 0.73
C GLY A 296 -7.95 -16.86 0.43
N LEU A 297 -6.76 -16.38 0.05
CA LEU A 297 -5.58 -17.21 -0.10
C LEU A 297 -5.20 -17.88 1.22
N GLY A 298 -5.35 -17.22 2.36
CA GLY A 298 -5.04 -17.81 3.64
C GLY A 298 -6.00 -18.91 4.12
N LEU A 299 -7.04 -19.24 3.33
CA LEU A 299 -7.84 -20.46 3.51
C LEU A 299 -7.13 -21.71 2.94
N LEU A 300 -6.04 -21.52 2.19
CA LEU A 300 -5.21 -22.61 1.69
C LEU A 300 -4.46 -23.26 2.86
N PRO A 301 -4.15 -24.57 2.75
CA PRO A 301 -3.34 -25.26 3.75
C PRO A 301 -1.99 -24.56 3.93
N TYR A 302 -1.41 -24.69 5.12
CA TYR A 302 -0.14 -24.08 5.56
C TYR A 302 -0.16 -22.56 5.80
N LEU A 303 -1.32 -21.90 5.67
CA LEU A 303 -1.48 -20.48 6.00
C LEU A 303 -2.30 -20.29 7.27
N ASP A 304 -1.94 -19.25 8.02
CA ASP A 304 -2.50 -18.96 9.32
C ASP A 304 -3.36 -17.69 9.26
N ASN A 305 -4.64 -17.88 8.97
CA ASN A 305 -5.56 -16.77 8.80
C ASN A 305 -5.92 -16.07 10.12
N PHE A 306 -5.81 -16.74 11.27
CA PHE A 306 -5.92 -16.05 12.55
C PHE A 306 -4.74 -15.10 12.77
N ALA A 307 -3.52 -15.50 12.42
CA ALA A 307 -2.38 -14.60 12.44
C ALA A 307 -2.54 -13.43 11.46
N HIS A 308 -3.04 -13.68 10.24
CA HIS A 308 -3.32 -12.63 9.26
C HIS A 308 -4.39 -11.64 9.75
N PHE A 309 -5.50 -12.15 10.25
CA PHE A 309 -6.61 -11.33 10.77
C PHE A 309 -6.18 -10.52 11.99
N GLY A 310 -5.50 -11.14 12.95
CA GLY A 310 -4.97 -10.47 14.13
C GLY A 310 -3.96 -9.38 13.75
N GLY A 311 -3.05 -9.70 12.83
CA GLY A 311 -2.08 -8.76 12.28
C GLY A 311 -2.76 -7.55 11.65
N PHE A 312 -3.74 -7.78 10.77
CA PHE A 312 -4.55 -6.74 10.12
C PHE A 312 -5.26 -5.83 11.14
N CYS A 313 -5.96 -6.41 12.13
CA CYS A 313 -6.64 -5.63 13.15
C CYS A 313 -5.67 -4.77 13.97
N CYS A 314 -4.56 -5.35 14.44
CA CYS A 314 -3.53 -4.62 15.17
C CYS A 314 -2.95 -3.48 14.32
N GLY A 315 -2.68 -3.75 13.05
CA GLY A 315 -2.13 -2.78 12.12
C GLY A 315 -3.08 -1.63 11.81
N LEU A 316 -4.39 -1.92 11.70
CA LEU A 316 -5.44 -0.92 11.56
C LEU A 316 -5.47 0.03 12.76
N PHE A 317 -5.46 -0.51 13.98
CA PHE A 317 -5.44 0.31 15.20
C PHE A 317 -4.14 1.09 15.35
N LEU A 318 -2.98 0.44 15.20
CA LEU A 318 -1.68 1.13 15.26
C LEU A 318 -1.58 2.21 14.19
N GLY A 319 -2.11 1.95 13.00
CA GLY A 319 -2.12 2.91 11.92
C GLY A 319 -2.96 4.15 12.23
N PHE A 320 -4.15 3.98 12.82
CA PHE A 320 -4.96 5.11 13.35
C PHE A 320 -4.24 5.93 14.42
N THR A 321 -3.28 5.34 15.13
CA THR A 321 -2.50 6.04 16.15
C THR A 321 -1.24 6.72 15.60
N LEU A 322 -0.53 6.08 14.68
CA LEU A 322 0.81 6.47 14.25
C LEU A 322 0.84 7.19 12.90
N LEU A 323 -0.10 6.91 11.99
CA LEU A 323 -0.08 7.40 10.60
C LEU A 323 -0.87 8.70 10.41
N VAL A 324 -1.08 9.46 11.49
CA VAL A 324 -1.78 10.75 11.38
C VAL A 324 -0.87 11.80 10.76
N GLN A 325 -1.17 12.19 9.53
CA GLN A 325 -0.42 13.20 8.80
C GLN A 325 -0.81 14.62 9.24
N LYS A 326 0.17 15.53 9.18
CA LYS A 326 -0.06 16.97 9.37
C LYS A 326 -0.69 17.53 8.10
N ARG A 327 -1.72 18.35 8.24
CA ARG A 327 -2.36 19.05 7.12
C ARG A 327 -1.93 20.50 7.15
N TYR A 328 -1.60 21.07 6.00
CA TYR A 328 -1.30 22.48 5.86
C TYR A 328 -2.32 23.12 4.91
N ASN A 329 -2.72 24.36 5.17
CA ASN A 329 -3.54 25.13 4.23
C ASN A 329 -2.67 25.70 3.10
N ILE A 330 -3.30 26.36 2.13
CA ILE A 330 -2.62 27.05 1.01
C ILE A 330 -1.62 28.13 1.46
N TRP A 331 -1.68 28.58 2.71
CA TRP A 331 -0.79 29.59 3.31
C TRP A 331 0.36 28.96 4.12
N GLY A 332 0.43 27.62 4.18
CA GLY A 332 1.41 26.89 4.98
C GLY A 332 1.07 26.76 6.47
N ASP A 333 -0.11 27.19 6.91
CA ASP A 333 -0.54 27.03 8.30
C ASP A 333 -1.03 25.61 8.57
N LEU A 334 -0.62 25.07 9.72
CA LEU A 334 -1.08 23.76 10.17
C LEU A 334 -2.59 23.78 10.43
N GLN A 335 -3.34 23.01 9.64
CA GLN A 335 -4.76 22.77 9.87
C GLN A 335 -4.97 21.87 11.09
N GLN A 336 -6.00 22.23 11.87
CA GLN A 336 -6.48 21.44 12.99
C GLN A 336 -6.91 20.05 12.53
N ARG A 337 -6.65 19.03 13.36
CA ARG A 337 -7.16 17.68 13.12
C ARG A 337 -8.68 17.69 13.11
N LYS A 338 -9.29 16.95 12.19
CA LYS A 338 -10.75 16.80 12.16
C LYS A 338 -11.19 16.01 13.40
N THR A 339 -12.35 16.34 13.97
CA THR A 339 -12.86 15.70 15.21
C THR A 339 -12.88 14.18 15.12
N TYR A 340 -13.30 13.61 13.99
CA TYR A 340 -13.32 12.15 13.81
C TYR A 340 -11.92 11.53 13.90
N GLN A 341 -10.87 12.23 13.44
CA GLN A 341 -9.49 11.72 13.49
C GLN A 341 -9.01 11.60 14.95
N VAL A 342 -9.38 12.56 15.79
CA VAL A 342 -9.07 12.55 17.23
C VAL A 342 -9.86 11.46 17.95
N VAL A 343 -11.15 11.31 17.62
CA VAL A 343 -12.00 10.25 18.20
C VAL A 343 -11.47 8.87 17.86
N VAL A 344 -11.21 8.59 16.57
CA VAL A 344 -10.71 7.28 16.13
C VAL A 344 -9.33 6.98 16.72
N GLN A 345 -8.42 7.97 16.76
CA GLN A 345 -7.13 7.81 17.40
C GLN A 345 -7.25 7.50 18.90
N SER A 346 -8.14 8.20 19.61
CA SER A 346 -8.36 7.98 21.05
C SER A 346 -8.95 6.60 21.32
N LEU A 347 -9.91 6.16 20.51
CA LEU A 347 -10.47 4.81 20.58
C LEU A 347 -9.39 3.76 20.31
N ALA A 348 -8.56 3.94 19.29
CA ALA A 348 -7.48 3.00 18.97
C ALA A 348 -6.44 2.89 20.11
N LEU A 349 -6.07 4.02 20.73
CA LEU A 349 -5.15 4.05 21.87
C LEU A 349 -5.68 3.34 23.11
N VAL A 350 -7.00 3.22 23.26
CA VAL A 350 -7.63 2.55 24.42
C VAL A 350 -7.95 1.09 24.09
N ILE A 351 -8.55 0.83 22.94
CA ILE A 351 -9.02 -0.51 22.54
C ILE A 351 -7.86 -1.47 22.34
N LEU A 352 -6.78 -1.05 21.66
CA LEU A 352 -5.70 -1.96 21.31
C LEU A 352 -4.96 -2.52 22.55
N PRO A 353 -4.57 -1.69 23.56
CA PRO A 353 -3.96 -2.23 24.78
C PRO A 353 -4.91 -3.13 25.58
N ILE A 354 -6.20 -2.76 25.68
CA ILE A 354 -7.20 -3.61 26.35
C ILE A 354 -7.29 -4.96 25.66
N LEU A 355 -7.39 -4.97 24.33
CA LEU A 355 -7.49 -6.18 23.55
C LEU A 355 -6.23 -7.05 23.70
N PHE A 356 -5.04 -6.45 23.69
CA PHE A 356 -3.79 -7.16 23.93
C PHE A 356 -3.75 -7.82 25.32
N VAL A 357 -4.15 -7.10 26.37
CA VAL A 357 -4.23 -7.63 27.74
C VAL A 357 -5.26 -8.76 27.82
N VAL A 358 -6.45 -8.58 27.26
CA VAL A 358 -7.51 -9.59 27.27
C VAL A 358 -7.06 -10.85 26.54
N LEU A 359 -6.49 -10.75 25.35
CA LEU A 359 -6.02 -11.91 24.60
C LEU A 359 -4.87 -12.62 25.31
N THR A 360 -3.95 -11.87 25.90
CA THR A 360 -2.88 -12.46 26.72
C THR A 360 -3.46 -13.23 27.91
N LEU A 361 -4.45 -12.66 28.61
CA LEU A 361 -5.14 -13.36 29.70
C LEU A 361 -5.87 -14.61 29.21
N VAL A 362 -6.57 -14.53 28.07
CA VAL A 362 -7.26 -15.69 27.48
C VAL A 362 -6.28 -16.81 27.17
N LEU A 363 -5.11 -16.49 26.60
CA LEU A 363 -4.06 -17.48 26.35
C LEU A 363 -3.56 -18.12 27.64
N TYR A 364 -3.14 -17.32 28.63
CA TYR A 364 -2.52 -17.84 29.87
C TYR A 364 -3.51 -18.47 30.85
N LEU A 365 -4.81 -18.18 30.74
CA LEU A 365 -5.86 -18.86 31.49
C LEU A 365 -6.27 -20.20 30.83
N ASP A 366 -5.64 -20.56 29.72
CA ASP A 366 -5.90 -21.79 28.95
C ASP A 366 -7.39 -21.96 28.65
N VAL A 367 -8.04 -20.87 28.26
CA VAL A 367 -9.45 -20.89 27.90
C VAL A 367 -9.56 -21.54 26.54
N ASN A 368 -10.20 -22.72 26.48
CA ASN A 368 -10.43 -23.40 25.22
C ASN A 368 -11.49 -22.64 24.39
N VAL A 369 -11.03 -21.79 23.47
CA VAL A 369 -11.90 -20.99 22.60
C VAL A 369 -12.54 -21.87 21.52
N ALA A 370 -11.94 -23.02 21.19
CA ALA A 370 -12.51 -23.95 20.22
C ALA A 370 -13.86 -24.50 20.70
N ASP A 371 -14.02 -24.78 22.01
CA ASP A 371 -15.29 -25.24 22.60
C ASP A 371 -16.41 -24.18 22.51
N SER A 372 -16.03 -22.91 22.36
CA SER A 372 -16.97 -21.78 22.26
C SER A 372 -17.33 -21.44 20.80
N CYS A 373 -16.60 -21.97 19.82
CA CYS A 373 -16.72 -21.57 18.42
C CYS A 373 -16.38 -22.70 17.45
N ASP A 374 -17.32 -23.62 17.24
CA ASP A 374 -17.19 -24.73 16.28
C ASP A 374 -16.91 -24.27 14.84
N TRP A 375 -17.29 -23.03 14.49
CA TRP A 375 -17.12 -22.48 13.14
C TRP A 375 -15.79 -21.73 12.94
N CYS A 376 -15.04 -21.46 14.01
CA CYS A 376 -13.83 -20.65 13.95
C CYS A 376 -12.71 -21.33 13.13
N SER A 377 -12.65 -22.65 13.12
CA SER A 377 -11.69 -23.42 12.28
C SER A 377 -11.84 -23.10 10.79
N TYR A 378 -13.07 -22.85 10.32
CA TYR A 378 -13.35 -22.48 8.92
C TYR A 378 -12.78 -21.11 8.51
N ILE A 379 -12.35 -20.27 9.46
CA ILE A 379 -11.63 -19.03 9.16
C ILE A 379 -10.24 -19.34 8.59
N SER A 380 -9.61 -20.44 9.04
CA SER A 380 -8.27 -20.82 8.59
C SER A 380 -8.24 -21.91 7.54
N CYS A 381 -9.21 -22.81 7.52
CA CYS A 381 -9.24 -23.84 6.50
C CYS A 381 -10.67 -24.23 6.15
N VAL A 382 -10.98 -24.23 4.86
CA VAL A 382 -12.26 -24.73 4.35
C VAL A 382 -12.01 -26.07 3.64
N PRO A 383 -12.67 -27.15 4.06
CA PRO A 383 -12.56 -28.43 3.37
C PRO A 383 -13.24 -28.31 2.00
N LEU A 384 -12.48 -28.54 0.93
CA LEU A 384 -12.98 -28.52 -0.45
C LEU A 384 -12.82 -29.90 -1.10
N PRO A 385 -13.83 -30.38 -1.85
CA PRO A 385 -15.14 -29.78 -2.07
C PRO A 385 -16.06 -29.87 -0.84
N ILE A 386 -16.89 -28.84 -0.63
CA ILE A 386 -17.77 -28.77 0.54
C ILE A 386 -18.72 -29.97 0.56
N GLY A 387 -18.71 -30.73 1.66
CA GLY A 387 -19.56 -31.92 1.85
C GLY A 387 -18.99 -33.21 1.26
N ALA A 388 -17.72 -33.20 0.82
CA ALA A 388 -16.98 -34.40 0.44
C ALA A 388 -16.64 -35.27 1.67
N SER A 389 -16.42 -36.57 1.43
CA SER A 389 -15.85 -37.46 2.44
C SER A 389 -14.37 -37.14 2.65
N GLU A 390 -13.77 -37.48 3.80
CA GLU A 390 -12.35 -37.19 4.08
C GLU A 390 -11.40 -37.71 2.99
N GLU A 391 -11.76 -38.84 2.33
CA GLU A 391 -10.97 -39.44 1.25
C GLU A 391 -11.02 -38.65 -0.08
N ASP A 392 -12.02 -37.78 -0.25
CA ASP A 392 -12.26 -36.99 -1.47
C ASP A 392 -11.85 -35.52 -1.31
N LEU A 393 -11.29 -35.13 -0.16
CA LEU A 393 -10.84 -33.77 0.09
C LEU A 393 -9.60 -33.44 -0.73
N TRP A 394 -9.59 -32.23 -1.30
CA TRP A 394 -8.44 -31.69 -2.03
C TRP A 394 -7.27 -31.38 -1.09
N TRP A 395 -7.56 -31.12 0.19
CA TRP A 395 -6.59 -30.89 1.27
C TRP A 395 -7.25 -31.09 2.64
N GLU A 396 -6.46 -31.46 3.62
CA GLU A 396 -6.90 -31.66 5.01
C GLU A 396 -6.86 -30.34 5.80
N CYS A 397 -7.92 -30.13 6.59
CA CYS A 397 -8.06 -29.13 7.64
C CYS A 397 -8.09 -29.88 8.98
#